data_AF-H6SM67-F1
#
_entry.id   AF-H6SM67-F1
#
_cell.length_a   1.000
_cell.length_b   1.000
_cell.length_c   1.000
_cell.angle_alpha   90.00
_cell.angle_beta   90.00
_cell.angle_gamma   90.00
#
_symmetry.space_group_name_H-M   'P 1'
#
loop_
_entity.id
_entity.type
_entity.pdbx_description
1 polymer ?
#
loop_
_entity_poly.entity_id
_entity_poly.type
_entity_poly.pdbx_seq_one_letter_code
_entity_poly.pdbx_strand_id
1 'polypeptide(L)'
;MHNSSCVAVVPAWLRECGARGAFQIRARSPQERRFLVALKEEHTMFFGVGKAREAQAVLAALDKTFACIEFSADGVILEANPAFLRLFGYALSELVGKPYGIFLPSGERDGAESRALWEALRRGDPQHAQVRRLGKDGREHWVEASYSPVVSDRGEILKIIEYANDITASRQTFSELRGKVMAIEKSQAVIEFDLHGTILTANDIFLKAMGYTLDEIKGRSHSLFVEPAFRDSREYQQFWDALRRGEFKAGRYRRLGKGGREVWIEGAYNPVFDLAGHPIKVVKFAADVTAQVRLLADLKTLIDVNLTDIDHAVHQSTNEAEAASRAAGEATTTMQTVAASSEELAASIAEISRNMSQSLAATNAAFDQVGQAGQSTEALSQAAVAMGGIVGLIQNIAGQINLLALNATIESARAGEAGKGFAVVAQEVKNLANQAARATEQITREIESVQGIAGDVVGALEGVGKSIGVVQDLVSSTASAVEEQSVVTRDTSANMRTGRRCGWGDYTEHGAYRQCGPPSRGCPGSNPKSRPRAGTIGAVRGALRRGLSNPRRHGPKPRQRRQRGPHKDRPGLPWGSSIIYFEPTTRWAVGKCLATGRLFGSWPDLGHRSSGPRSRRPEPTPG
;
A
#
# COMPACT_ATOMS: atom_id res chain seq x y z
N MET A 1 15.31 116.20 -23.01
CA MET A 1 16.25 117.29 -22.67
C MET A 1 17.62 116.63 -22.43
N HIS A 2 18.67 116.92 -23.21
CA HIS A 2 19.48 118.16 -23.25
C HIS A 2 20.48 118.31 -22.09
N ASN A 3 21.54 117.49 -22.10
CA ASN A 3 22.96 117.88 -22.00
C ASN A 3 23.78 116.58 -22.16
N SER A 4 24.63 116.35 -23.17
CA SER A 4 25.64 117.17 -23.87
C SER A 4 27.01 117.20 -23.17
N SER A 5 28.02 116.75 -23.92
CA SER A 5 29.45 117.11 -23.79
C SER A 5 30.22 116.70 -22.54
N CYS A 6 30.86 115.53 -22.59
CA CYS A 6 32.33 115.43 -22.40
C CYS A 6 32.88 114.05 -22.81
N VAL A 7 32.91 113.75 -24.11
CA VAL A 7 33.69 112.60 -24.63
C VAL A 7 35.16 112.99 -24.62
N ALA A 8 35.93 112.49 -23.66
CA ALA A 8 37.39 112.66 -23.66
C ALA A 8 37.99 111.92 -24.87
N VAL A 9 38.65 112.66 -25.76
CA VAL A 9 39.26 112.10 -26.98
C VAL A 9 40.52 111.32 -26.60
N VAL A 10 40.39 110.01 -26.45
CA VAL A 10 41.52 109.09 -26.30
C VAL A 10 42.25 108.97 -27.66
N PRO A 11 43.54 109.35 -27.77
CA PRO A 11 44.28 109.32 -29.03
C PRO A 11 44.38 107.91 -29.63
N ALA A 12 44.43 107.81 -30.96
CA ALA A 12 44.33 106.53 -31.68
C ALA A 12 45.37 105.47 -31.27
N TRP A 13 46.59 105.89 -30.91
CA TRP A 13 47.68 105.04 -30.39
C TRP A 13 47.22 104.14 -29.22
N LEU A 14 46.34 104.62 -28.33
CA LEU A 14 45.90 103.89 -27.15
C LEU A 14 45.01 102.66 -27.44
N ARG A 15 44.66 102.39 -28.71
CA ARG A 15 43.87 101.20 -29.10
C ARG A 15 44.70 99.98 -29.56
N GLU A 16 45.99 100.11 -29.84
CA GLU A 16 46.82 98.99 -30.35
C GLU A 16 47.78 98.38 -29.32
N CYS A 17 47.98 99.00 -28.16
CA CYS A 17 49.00 98.57 -27.19
C CYS A 17 48.53 97.58 -26.11
N GLY A 18 47.29 97.07 -26.16
CA GLY A 18 46.70 96.24 -25.10
C GLY A 18 47.18 94.77 -25.01
N ALA A 19 48.01 94.30 -25.94
CA ALA A 19 48.24 92.86 -26.15
C ALA A 19 49.65 92.33 -25.79
N ARG A 20 50.59 93.18 -25.31
CA ARG A 20 51.92 92.74 -24.87
C ARG A 20 52.35 93.48 -23.61
N GLY A 21 52.80 92.73 -22.60
CA GLY A 21 53.17 93.27 -21.30
C GLY A 21 54.50 94.03 -21.29
N ALA A 22 54.70 94.80 -20.22
CA ALA A 22 55.89 95.58 -19.86
C ALA A 22 56.25 96.76 -20.80
N PHE A 23 55.97 97.98 -20.32
CA PHE A 23 56.65 99.19 -20.76
C PHE A 23 57.05 100.07 -19.56
N GLN A 24 58.34 100.38 -19.43
CA GLN A 24 58.82 101.40 -18.49
C GLN A 24 58.73 102.78 -19.15
N ILE A 25 57.64 103.52 -18.93
CA ILE A 25 57.51 104.88 -19.45
C ILE A 25 58.28 105.85 -18.56
N ARG A 26 59.51 106.21 -18.97
CA ARG A 26 60.30 107.29 -18.35
C ARG A 26 59.70 108.66 -18.68
N ALA A 27 58.82 109.15 -17.82
CA ALA A 27 58.28 110.50 -17.88
C ALA A 27 59.39 111.58 -17.85
N ARG A 28 59.42 112.43 -18.88
CA ARG A 28 60.33 113.56 -19.04
C ARG A 28 59.77 114.86 -18.47
N SER A 29 58.44 114.99 -18.27
CA SER A 29 57.82 116.14 -17.60
C SER A 29 57.18 115.80 -16.23
N PRO A 30 56.94 116.80 -15.35
CA PRO A 30 56.15 116.61 -14.12
C PRO A 30 54.68 116.27 -14.38
N GLN A 31 54.10 116.72 -15.50
CA GLN A 31 52.70 116.45 -15.86
C GLN A 31 52.50 115.00 -16.31
N GLU A 32 53.42 114.44 -17.10
CA GLU A 32 53.42 113.03 -17.52
C GLU A 32 53.43 112.08 -16.32
N ARG A 33 54.17 112.40 -15.24
CA ARG A 33 54.20 111.58 -14.02
C ARG A 33 52.83 111.49 -13.34
N ARG A 34 52.07 112.58 -13.29
CA ARG A 34 50.71 112.58 -12.73
C ARG A 34 49.76 111.75 -13.61
N PHE A 35 49.87 111.86 -14.93
CA PHE A 35 49.04 111.09 -15.87
C PHE A 35 49.32 109.57 -15.80
N LEU A 36 50.59 109.18 -15.66
CA LEU A 36 51.01 107.78 -15.55
C LEU A 36 50.68 107.13 -14.19
N VAL A 37 50.58 107.91 -13.11
CA VAL A 37 50.09 107.40 -11.81
C VAL A 37 48.59 107.09 -11.92
N ALA A 38 47.79 108.04 -12.40
CA ALA A 38 46.34 107.86 -12.57
C ALA A 38 46.01 106.64 -13.46
N LEU A 39 46.65 106.52 -14.63
CA LEU A 39 46.48 105.35 -15.50
C LEU A 39 46.85 104.02 -14.83
N LYS A 40 47.87 104.01 -13.96
CA LYS A 40 48.29 102.79 -13.25
C LYS A 40 47.32 102.40 -12.14
N GLU A 41 46.70 103.38 -11.49
CA GLU A 41 45.67 103.17 -10.47
C GLU A 41 44.37 102.64 -11.10
N GLU A 42 43.90 103.23 -12.20
CA GLU A 42 42.73 102.73 -12.96
C GLU A 42 42.95 101.30 -13.49
N HIS A 43 44.09 101.04 -14.14
CA HIS A 43 44.37 99.73 -14.73
C HIS A 43 44.53 98.62 -13.67
N THR A 44 44.96 98.98 -12.45
CA THR A 44 45.04 98.03 -11.32
C THR A 44 43.65 97.72 -10.76
N MET A 45 42.77 98.73 -10.63
CA MET A 45 41.37 98.50 -10.24
C MET A 45 40.64 97.60 -11.26
N PHE A 46 40.77 97.88 -12.56
CA PHE A 46 40.00 97.18 -13.60
C PHE A 46 40.31 95.68 -13.67
N PHE A 47 41.59 95.29 -13.58
CA PHE A 47 41.99 93.88 -13.63
C PHE A 47 41.78 93.13 -12.31
N GLY A 48 41.84 93.82 -11.15
CA GLY A 48 41.51 93.21 -9.85
C GLY A 48 40.04 92.75 -9.78
N VAL A 49 39.11 93.59 -10.28
CA VAL A 49 37.68 93.29 -10.31
C VAL A 49 37.34 92.06 -11.16
N GLY A 50 38.11 91.79 -12.23
CA GLY A 50 37.93 90.61 -13.08
C GLY A 50 38.12 89.29 -12.31
N LYS A 51 39.28 89.11 -11.66
CA LYS A 51 39.57 87.90 -10.87
C LYS A 51 38.67 87.76 -9.65
N ALA A 52 38.28 88.87 -9.02
CA ALA A 52 37.35 88.84 -7.90
C ALA A 52 35.98 88.26 -8.30
N ARG A 53 35.46 88.64 -9.48
CA ARG A 53 34.18 88.10 -10.01
C ARG A 53 34.26 86.62 -10.34
N GLU A 54 35.38 86.16 -10.90
CA GLU A 54 35.60 84.74 -11.21
C GLU A 54 35.65 83.89 -9.93
N ALA A 55 36.44 84.31 -8.93
CA ALA A 55 36.50 83.64 -7.63
C ALA A 55 35.13 83.62 -6.93
N GLN A 56 34.37 84.73 -6.98
CA GLN A 56 33.02 84.81 -6.43
C GLN A 56 32.03 83.89 -7.15
N ALA A 57 32.16 83.70 -8.47
CA ALA A 57 31.34 82.75 -9.23
C ALA A 57 31.66 81.28 -8.88
N VAL A 58 32.94 80.94 -8.66
CA VAL A 58 33.35 79.60 -8.20
C VAL A 58 32.82 79.32 -6.79
N LEU A 59 32.98 80.26 -5.86
CA LEU A 59 32.43 80.13 -4.50
C LEU A 59 30.91 79.97 -4.52
N ALA A 60 30.19 80.75 -5.32
CA ALA A 60 28.74 80.63 -5.49
C ALA A 60 28.27 79.35 -6.21
N ALA A 61 29.17 78.59 -6.84
CA ALA A 61 28.91 77.26 -7.39
C ALA A 61 29.13 76.16 -6.34
N LEU A 62 30.22 76.26 -5.57
CA LEU A 62 30.48 75.37 -4.42
C LEU A 62 29.37 75.47 -3.38
N ASP A 63 28.95 76.68 -3.04
CA ASP A 63 27.89 76.96 -2.05
C ASP A 63 26.52 76.38 -2.41
N LYS A 64 26.22 76.24 -3.70
CA LYS A 64 24.98 75.58 -4.15
C LYS A 64 25.05 74.06 -4.11
N THR A 65 26.26 73.51 -4.13
CA THR A 65 26.52 72.09 -4.38
C THR A 65 26.82 71.32 -3.10
N PHE A 66 27.64 71.88 -2.21
CA PHE A 66 28.06 71.25 -0.96
C PHE A 66 27.34 71.88 0.23
N ALA A 67 26.99 71.06 1.23
CA ALA A 67 26.52 71.59 2.51
C ALA A 67 27.69 72.26 3.24
N CYS A 68 27.59 73.58 3.43
CA CYS A 68 28.62 74.42 4.04
C CYS A 68 28.07 75.11 5.30
N ILE A 69 28.84 75.12 6.38
CA ILE A 69 28.57 75.87 7.60
C ILE A 69 29.85 76.54 8.11
N GLU A 70 29.71 77.75 8.62
CA GLU A 70 30.81 78.57 9.11
C GLU A 70 30.70 78.79 10.62
N PHE A 71 31.83 78.71 11.31
CA PHE A 71 31.95 78.87 12.75
C PHE A 71 33.02 79.90 13.11
N SER A 72 32.91 80.50 14.31
CA SER A 72 34.02 81.21 14.96
C SER A 72 35.14 80.24 15.36
N ALA A 73 36.29 80.79 15.76
CA ALA A 73 37.39 80.01 16.35
C ALA A 73 36.96 79.18 17.59
N ASP A 74 35.88 79.58 18.27
CA ASP A 74 35.31 78.93 19.46
C ASP A 74 34.09 78.03 19.16
N GLY A 75 33.82 77.74 17.88
CA GLY A 75 32.74 76.82 17.48
C GLY A 75 31.33 77.38 17.59
N VAL A 76 31.17 78.71 17.58
CA VAL A 76 29.85 79.38 17.48
C VAL A 76 29.48 79.55 16.01
N ILE A 77 28.29 79.13 15.60
CA ILE A 77 27.84 79.21 14.20
C ILE A 77 27.66 80.67 13.79
N LEU A 78 28.27 81.04 12.66
CA LEU A 78 28.23 82.37 12.05
C LEU A 78 27.24 82.43 10.89
N GLU A 79 27.34 81.46 9.97
CA GLU A 79 26.52 81.38 8.76
C GLU A 79 26.39 79.90 8.33
N ALA A 80 25.32 79.53 7.62
CA ALA A 80 25.12 78.18 7.10
C ALA A 80 24.34 78.25 5.79
N ASN A 81 24.77 77.50 4.78
CA ASN A 81 24.24 77.66 3.44
C ASN A 81 22.95 76.86 3.19
N PRO A 82 22.18 77.16 2.12
CA PRO A 82 20.93 76.49 1.85
C PRO A 82 21.03 74.96 1.69
N ALA A 83 22.19 74.42 1.32
CA ALA A 83 22.41 72.97 1.25
C ALA A 83 22.54 72.34 2.65
N PHE A 84 23.31 72.95 3.56
CA PHE A 84 23.44 72.52 4.94
C PHE A 84 22.13 72.65 5.73
N LEU A 85 21.43 73.77 5.55
CA LEU A 85 20.12 74.02 6.16
C LEU A 85 19.08 72.96 5.75
N ARG A 86 19.06 72.55 4.47
CA ARG A 86 18.20 71.46 3.98
C ARG A 86 18.62 70.09 4.52
N LEU A 87 19.92 69.83 4.63
CA LEU A 87 20.46 68.56 5.14
C LEU A 87 20.02 68.29 6.58
N PHE A 88 20.19 69.27 7.47
CA PHE A 88 19.89 69.13 8.90
C PHE A 88 18.51 69.65 9.34
N GLY A 89 17.72 70.23 8.42
CA GLY A 89 16.33 70.65 8.67
C GLY A 89 16.16 71.92 9.53
N TYR A 90 17.20 72.75 9.64
CA TYR A 90 17.17 74.02 10.40
C TYR A 90 16.94 75.24 9.51
N ALA A 91 16.38 76.31 10.06
CA ALA A 91 16.48 77.65 9.49
C ALA A 91 17.74 78.37 10.02
N LEU A 92 18.33 79.27 9.23
CA LEU A 92 19.57 79.97 9.59
C LEU A 92 19.46 80.72 10.93
N SER A 93 18.34 81.38 11.16
CA SER A 93 18.02 82.11 12.40
C SER A 93 17.92 81.23 13.65
N GLU A 94 17.85 79.91 13.51
CA GLU A 94 17.85 78.95 14.62
C GLU A 94 19.28 78.50 14.98
N LEU A 95 20.22 78.64 14.04
CA LEU A 95 21.61 78.21 14.16
C LEU A 95 22.58 79.34 14.53
N VAL A 96 22.45 80.52 13.93
CA VAL A 96 23.40 81.63 14.15
C VAL A 96 23.48 82.00 15.63
N GLY A 97 24.71 82.07 16.16
CA GLY A 97 24.97 82.31 17.58
C GLY A 97 24.80 81.09 18.49
N LYS A 98 24.49 79.90 17.97
CA LYS A 98 24.52 78.63 18.73
C LYS A 98 25.90 77.96 18.64
N PRO A 99 26.32 77.21 19.67
CA PRO A 99 27.50 76.35 19.56
C PRO A 99 27.23 75.15 18.64
N TYR A 100 28.25 74.72 17.90
CA TYR A 100 28.20 73.57 16.97
C TYR A 100 27.68 72.27 17.63
N GLY A 101 27.83 72.15 18.95
CA GLY A 101 27.30 71.04 19.77
C GLY A 101 25.81 70.78 19.62
N ILE A 102 25.03 71.72 19.05
CA ILE A 102 23.64 71.49 18.66
C ILE A 102 23.47 70.24 17.77
N PHE A 103 24.43 69.98 16.86
CA PHE A 103 24.42 68.83 15.95
C PHE A 103 24.95 67.53 16.58
N LEU A 104 25.38 67.53 17.83
CA LEU A 104 25.89 66.32 18.51
C LEU A 104 24.86 65.76 19.51
N PRO A 105 24.80 64.42 19.67
CA PRO A 105 24.14 63.77 20.79
C PRO A 105 24.56 64.35 22.14
N SER A 106 23.65 64.37 23.12
CA SER A 106 23.83 65.12 24.38
C SER A 106 25.09 64.74 25.16
N GLY A 107 25.51 63.46 25.14
CA GLY A 107 26.73 62.99 25.81
C GLY A 107 28.04 63.24 25.03
N GLU A 108 27.98 63.64 23.76
CA GLU A 108 29.16 63.85 22.91
C GLU A 108 29.61 65.32 22.87
N ARG A 109 28.74 66.26 23.26
CA ARG A 109 28.93 67.72 23.18
C ARG A 109 30.19 68.20 23.91
N ASP A 110 30.35 67.76 25.16
CA ASP A 110 31.51 68.08 26.02
C ASP A 110 32.54 66.93 26.04
N GLY A 111 32.56 66.11 24.99
CA GLY A 111 33.49 64.99 24.84
C GLY A 111 34.96 65.42 24.70
N ALA A 112 35.88 64.48 24.91
CA ALA A 112 37.32 64.72 24.68
C ALA A 112 37.61 64.97 23.19
N GLU A 113 36.94 64.25 22.29
CA GLU A 113 37.03 64.42 20.83
C GLU A 113 36.52 65.79 20.39
N SER A 114 35.45 66.29 21.01
CA SER A 114 34.92 67.65 20.82
C SER A 114 35.98 68.71 21.12
N ARG A 115 36.63 68.65 22.28
CA ARG A 115 37.73 69.57 22.63
C ARG A 115 38.92 69.44 21.67
N ALA A 116 39.36 68.21 21.39
CA ALA A 116 40.52 67.97 20.53
C ALA A 116 40.33 68.54 19.11
N LEU A 117 39.11 68.45 18.55
CA LEU A 117 38.74 69.03 17.26
C LEU A 117 38.96 70.55 17.25
N TRP A 118 38.40 71.29 18.21
CA TRP A 118 38.54 72.75 18.27
C TRP A 118 39.91 73.22 18.78
N GLU A 119 40.66 72.40 19.52
CA GLU A 119 42.07 72.65 19.81
C GLU A 119 42.96 72.52 18.57
N ALA A 120 42.67 71.59 17.66
CA ALA A 120 43.37 71.49 16.38
C ALA A 120 43.03 72.65 15.44
N LEU A 121 41.74 72.93 15.26
CA LEU A 121 41.29 73.99 14.35
C LEU A 121 41.76 75.39 14.77
N ARG A 122 41.90 75.66 16.08
CA ARG A 122 42.47 76.92 16.59
C ARG A 122 43.99 77.06 16.39
N ARG A 123 44.71 75.99 16.08
CA ARG A 123 46.11 76.06 15.61
C ARG A 123 46.23 76.28 14.09
N GLY A 124 45.10 76.24 13.37
CA GLY A 124 45.08 76.22 11.91
C GLY A 124 45.14 74.82 11.30
N ASP A 125 45.17 73.75 12.10
CA ASP A 125 45.18 72.37 11.60
C ASP A 125 43.81 72.02 11.00
N PRO A 126 43.66 71.74 9.68
CA PRO A 126 42.40 71.27 9.12
C PRO A 126 42.10 69.85 9.61
N GLN A 127 40.81 69.51 9.75
CA GLN A 127 40.35 68.23 10.33
C GLN A 127 39.30 67.58 9.44
N HIS A 128 39.36 66.25 9.29
CA HIS A 128 38.45 65.49 8.42
C HIS A 128 38.04 64.17 9.07
N ALA A 129 36.74 63.86 9.09
CA ALA A 129 36.22 62.62 9.67
C ALA A 129 34.83 62.24 9.13
N GLN A 130 34.52 60.95 9.08
CA GLN A 130 33.15 60.45 8.92
C GLN A 130 32.48 60.35 10.29
N VAL A 131 31.48 61.19 10.53
CA VAL A 131 30.89 61.44 11.86
C VAL A 131 29.37 61.36 11.83
N ARG A 132 28.79 60.99 12.98
CA ARG A 132 27.35 61.10 13.22
C ARG A 132 27.01 62.54 13.62
N ARG A 133 25.90 63.04 13.10
CA ARG A 133 25.29 64.34 13.42
C ARG A 133 23.78 64.21 13.54
N LEU A 134 23.14 65.14 14.26
CA LEU A 134 21.70 65.16 14.49
C LEU A 134 21.03 66.32 13.75
N GLY A 135 19.99 66.00 12.97
CA GLY A 135 19.06 66.98 12.42
C GLY A 135 18.13 67.56 13.48
N LYS A 136 17.39 68.62 13.11
CA LYS A 136 16.42 69.31 13.99
C LYS A 136 15.31 68.41 14.51
N ASP A 137 14.93 67.40 13.73
CA ASP A 137 13.94 66.38 14.08
C ASP A 137 14.53 65.19 14.88
N GLY A 138 15.81 65.25 15.23
CA GLY A 138 16.53 64.20 15.94
C GLY A 138 16.99 63.04 15.05
N ARG A 139 16.84 63.11 13.72
CA ARG A 139 17.39 62.07 12.83
C ARG A 139 18.92 62.06 12.86
N GLU A 140 19.47 60.85 12.82
CA GLU A 140 20.90 60.64 12.63
C GLU A 140 21.27 60.77 11.15
N HIS A 141 22.19 61.67 10.85
CA HIS A 141 22.90 61.73 9.57
C HIS A 141 24.34 61.28 9.80
N TRP A 142 24.83 60.39 8.94
CA TRP A 142 26.26 60.13 8.80
C TRP A 142 26.80 61.08 7.74
N VAL A 143 27.65 62.01 8.16
CA VAL A 143 28.30 62.97 7.26
C VAL A 143 29.81 62.76 7.26
N GLU A 144 30.39 62.82 6.07
CA GLU A 144 31.80 63.00 5.86
C GLU A 144 32.09 64.51 5.92
N ALA A 145 32.73 64.95 7.00
CA ALA A 145 32.88 66.35 7.37
C ALA A 145 34.34 66.79 7.25
N SER A 146 34.58 67.95 6.62
CA SER A 146 35.89 68.54 6.39
C SER A 146 35.94 69.98 6.94
N TYR A 147 36.56 70.14 8.10
CA TYR A 147 36.73 71.40 8.82
C TYR A 147 38.02 72.11 8.39
N SER A 148 37.91 73.30 7.79
CA SER A 148 39.01 74.09 7.25
C SER A 148 39.07 75.48 7.91
N PRO A 149 40.11 75.79 8.72
CA PRO A 149 40.32 77.13 9.24
C PRO A 149 40.71 78.12 8.14
N VAL A 150 40.11 79.31 8.16
CA VAL A 150 40.42 80.45 7.27
C VAL A 150 41.23 81.46 8.06
N VAL A 151 42.47 81.71 7.64
CA VAL A 151 43.40 82.66 8.27
C VAL A 151 43.42 84.03 7.57
N SER A 152 43.74 85.07 8.32
CA SER A 152 44.06 86.40 7.82
C SER A 152 45.51 86.48 7.30
N ASP A 153 45.85 87.56 6.57
CA ASP A 153 47.22 87.89 6.16
C ASP A 153 48.21 88.05 7.34
N ARG A 154 47.71 88.07 8.58
CA ARG A 154 48.48 88.14 9.84
C ARG A 154 48.57 86.80 10.58
N GLY A 155 47.97 85.73 10.04
CA GLY A 155 47.91 84.40 10.65
C GLY A 155 46.81 84.21 11.69
N GLU A 156 45.88 85.16 11.83
CA GLU A 156 44.77 85.08 12.79
C GLU A 156 43.61 84.27 12.18
N ILE A 157 43.02 83.34 12.95
CA ILE A 157 41.86 82.54 12.50
C ILE A 157 40.63 83.45 12.41
N LEU A 158 40.15 83.72 11.19
CA LEU A 158 38.96 84.54 10.92
C LEU A 158 37.65 83.76 11.17
N LYS A 159 37.62 82.51 10.69
CA LYS A 159 36.50 81.57 10.82
C LYS A 159 36.96 80.15 10.48
N ILE A 160 36.12 79.16 10.76
CA ILE A 160 36.31 77.77 10.34
C ILE A 160 35.13 77.37 9.46
N ILE A 161 35.41 76.77 8.31
CA ILE A 161 34.40 76.32 7.34
C ILE A 161 34.32 74.79 7.39
N GLU A 162 33.16 74.22 7.69
CA GLU A 162 32.87 72.79 7.52
C GLU A 162 32.14 72.56 6.19
N TYR A 163 32.70 71.70 5.35
CA TYR A 163 31.97 71.07 4.25
C TYR A 163 31.52 69.67 4.69
N ALA A 164 30.22 69.39 4.56
CA ALA A 164 29.60 68.12 4.92
C ALA A 164 29.02 67.40 3.69
N ASN A 165 29.22 66.08 3.61
CA ASN A 165 28.68 65.20 2.57
C ASN A 165 27.90 64.05 3.22
N ASP A 166 26.61 63.88 2.90
CA ASP A 166 25.77 62.83 3.51
C ASP A 166 26.05 61.46 2.89
N ILE A 167 26.54 60.53 3.72
CA ILE A 167 26.88 59.15 3.36
C ILE A 167 25.91 58.12 3.96
N THR A 168 24.79 58.57 4.56
CA THR A 168 23.84 57.73 5.31
C THR A 168 23.23 56.63 4.46
N ALA A 169 22.70 56.97 3.28
CA ALA A 169 22.11 56.00 2.36
C ALA A 169 23.13 54.94 1.91
N SER A 170 24.34 55.37 1.56
CA SER A 170 25.43 54.48 1.15
C SER A 170 25.83 53.49 2.26
N ARG A 171 25.94 53.95 3.52
CA ARG A 171 26.20 53.07 4.67
C ARG A 171 25.06 52.09 4.95
N GLN A 172 23.80 52.53 4.82
CA GLN A 172 22.63 51.66 4.97
C GLN A 172 22.62 50.56 3.89
N THR A 173 22.79 50.90 2.62
CA THR A 173 22.87 49.95 1.50
C THR A 173 23.99 48.93 1.69
N PHE A 174 25.19 49.37 2.09
CA PHE A 174 26.30 48.46 2.37
C PHE A 174 26.00 47.49 3.52
N SER A 175 25.35 47.96 4.58
CA SER A 175 24.95 47.13 5.73
C SER A 175 23.90 46.09 5.34
N GLU A 176 22.91 46.46 4.52
CA GLU A 176 21.87 45.56 4.02
C GLU A 176 22.46 44.47 3.10
N LEU A 177 23.34 44.84 2.17
CA LEU A 177 24.05 43.90 1.28
C LEU A 177 24.89 42.91 2.10
N ARG A 178 25.62 43.39 3.11
CA ARG A 178 26.37 42.52 4.03
C ARG A 178 25.45 41.58 4.82
N GLY A 179 24.29 42.06 5.26
CA GLY A 179 23.26 41.23 5.92
C GLY A 179 22.76 40.09 5.02
N LYS A 180 22.48 40.40 3.74
CA LYS A 180 22.06 39.42 2.72
C LYS A 180 23.12 38.34 2.48
N VAL A 181 24.39 38.71 2.35
CA VAL A 181 25.50 37.73 2.18
C VAL A 181 25.61 36.81 3.41
N MET A 182 25.62 37.37 4.62
CA MET A 182 25.70 36.55 5.85
C MET A 182 24.51 35.61 6.05
N ALA A 183 23.33 35.92 5.50
CA ALA A 183 22.18 35.00 5.52
C ALA A 183 22.39 33.77 4.62
N ILE A 184 23.05 33.95 3.47
CA ILE A 184 23.41 32.86 2.55
C ILE A 184 24.53 32.00 3.17
N GLU A 185 25.58 32.63 3.71
CA GLU A 185 26.69 31.93 4.37
C GLU A 185 26.27 31.10 5.60
N LYS A 186 25.15 31.44 6.24
CA LYS A 186 24.57 30.70 7.37
C LYS A 186 23.65 29.53 6.95
N SER A 187 23.30 29.43 5.67
CA SER A 187 22.29 28.48 5.18
C SER A 187 22.76 27.56 4.05
N GLN A 188 23.85 27.90 3.36
CA GLN A 188 24.40 27.13 2.24
C GLN A 188 25.90 26.86 2.42
N ALA A 189 26.43 25.83 1.78
CA ALA A 189 27.86 25.61 1.68
C ALA A 189 28.46 26.65 0.72
N VAL A 190 29.46 27.40 1.18
CA VAL A 190 30.13 28.47 0.43
C VAL A 190 31.63 28.19 0.37
N ILE A 191 32.21 28.29 -0.83
CA ILE A 191 33.66 28.22 -1.05
C ILE A 191 34.07 29.19 -2.17
N GLU A 192 35.16 29.90 -1.96
CA GLU A 192 35.74 30.84 -2.91
C GLU A 192 37.04 30.31 -3.52
N PHE A 193 37.24 30.59 -4.81
CA PHE A 193 38.42 30.25 -5.57
C PHE A 193 38.96 31.45 -6.34
N ASP A 194 40.26 31.47 -6.63
CA ASP A 194 40.82 32.32 -7.69
C ASP A 194 40.41 31.83 -9.10
N LEU A 195 40.88 32.54 -10.12
CA LEU A 195 40.62 32.22 -11.54
C LEU A 195 41.33 30.95 -12.05
N HIS A 196 42.25 30.37 -11.26
CA HIS A 196 42.95 29.12 -11.54
C HIS A 196 42.34 27.93 -10.76
N GLY A 197 41.38 28.19 -9.86
CA GLY A 197 40.74 27.21 -9.01
C GLY A 197 41.46 26.97 -7.67
N THR A 198 42.37 27.84 -7.24
CA THR A 198 42.99 27.80 -5.92
C THR A 198 42.01 28.27 -4.85
N ILE A 199 41.86 27.52 -3.77
CA ILE A 199 40.89 27.77 -2.69
C ILE A 199 41.35 28.95 -1.83
N LEU A 200 40.53 30.01 -1.78
CA LEU A 200 40.78 31.23 -1.02
C LEU A 200 40.22 31.14 0.41
N THR A 201 38.96 30.73 0.53
CA THR A 201 38.26 30.52 1.81
C THR A 201 37.04 29.60 1.61
N ALA A 202 36.55 28.99 2.69
CA ALA A 202 35.31 28.21 2.71
C ALA A 202 34.60 28.34 4.07
N ASN A 203 33.27 28.25 4.08
CA ASN A 203 32.49 28.33 5.31
C ASN A 203 32.36 26.95 6.01
N ASP A 204 31.99 26.98 7.28
CA ASP A 204 31.70 25.81 8.12
C ASP A 204 30.83 24.75 7.44
N ILE A 205 29.81 25.16 6.67
CA ILE A 205 28.86 24.26 6.04
C ILE A 205 29.54 23.46 4.91
N PHE A 206 30.35 24.11 4.08
CA PHE A 206 31.19 23.43 3.08
C PHE A 206 32.23 22.51 3.73
N LEU A 207 32.92 23.02 4.75
CA LEU A 207 33.95 22.27 5.49
C LEU A 207 33.40 21.00 6.13
N LYS A 208 32.22 21.08 6.77
CA LYS A 208 31.50 19.93 7.35
C LYS A 208 31.02 18.94 6.28
N ALA A 209 30.41 19.43 5.19
CA ALA A 209 29.96 18.57 4.08
C ALA A 209 31.10 17.77 3.45
N MET A 210 32.25 18.41 3.19
CA MET A 210 33.42 17.75 2.60
C MET A 210 34.31 17.02 3.64
N GLY A 211 34.19 17.35 4.92
CA GLY A 211 34.92 16.72 6.03
C GLY A 211 36.36 17.19 6.22
N TYR A 212 36.69 18.42 5.82
CA TYR A 212 38.03 19.03 5.95
C TYR A 212 38.00 20.23 6.91
N THR A 213 39.16 20.64 7.45
CA THR A 213 39.32 21.99 8.02
C THR A 213 39.71 23.00 6.93
N LEU A 214 39.63 24.31 7.22
CA LEU A 214 40.04 25.35 6.27
C LEU A 214 41.53 25.23 5.93
N ASP A 215 42.38 24.99 6.92
CA ASP A 215 43.85 24.90 6.76
C ASP A 215 44.28 23.69 5.92
N GLU A 216 43.46 22.63 5.87
CA GLU A 216 43.70 21.46 5.02
C GLU A 216 43.41 21.71 3.52
N ILE A 217 42.71 22.80 3.18
CA ILE A 217 42.24 23.08 1.81
C ILE A 217 42.67 24.45 1.26
N LYS A 218 42.90 25.46 2.11
CA LYS A 218 43.27 26.81 1.68
C LYS A 218 44.61 26.80 0.94
N GLY A 219 44.70 27.54 -0.16
CA GLY A 219 45.87 27.56 -1.04
C GLY A 219 46.03 26.29 -1.91
N ARG A 220 45.11 25.32 -1.84
CA ARG A 220 45.13 24.12 -2.69
C ARG A 220 44.14 24.26 -3.85
N SER A 221 44.35 23.50 -4.92
CA SER A 221 43.45 23.50 -6.08
C SER A 221 42.14 22.76 -5.77
N HIS A 222 41.02 23.26 -6.32
CA HIS A 222 39.71 22.61 -6.40
C HIS A 222 39.78 21.15 -6.89
N SER A 223 40.80 20.79 -7.66
CA SER A 223 41.07 19.42 -8.12
C SER A 223 41.19 18.39 -6.98
N LEU A 224 41.43 18.83 -5.73
CA LEU A 224 41.33 18.02 -4.51
C LEU A 224 39.96 17.33 -4.35
N PHE A 225 38.88 17.96 -4.82
CA PHE A 225 37.51 17.51 -4.60
C PHE A 225 36.93 16.69 -5.76
N VAL A 226 37.71 16.35 -6.79
CA VAL A 226 37.21 15.60 -7.97
C VAL A 226 37.99 14.31 -8.18
N GLU A 227 37.40 13.37 -8.90
CA GLU A 227 38.06 12.13 -9.28
C GLU A 227 39.26 12.41 -10.21
N PRO A 228 40.39 11.67 -10.08
CA PRO A 228 41.58 11.90 -10.91
C PRO A 228 41.29 11.87 -12.42
N ALA A 229 40.46 10.93 -12.87
CA ALA A 229 40.06 10.82 -14.27
C ALA A 229 39.28 12.05 -14.80
N PHE A 230 38.57 12.77 -13.94
CA PHE A 230 37.92 14.03 -14.31
C PHE A 230 38.87 15.23 -14.18
N ARG A 231 39.72 15.28 -13.15
CA ARG A 231 40.76 16.33 -12.99
C ARG A 231 41.62 16.46 -14.25
N ASP A 232 42.02 15.33 -14.81
CA ASP A 232 42.96 15.25 -15.94
C ASP A 232 42.25 15.33 -17.31
N SER A 233 40.95 15.64 -17.33
CA SER A 233 40.11 15.66 -18.53
C SER A 233 39.98 17.06 -19.16
N ARG A 234 39.61 17.10 -20.45
CA ARG A 234 39.43 18.35 -21.20
C ARG A 234 38.22 19.15 -20.68
N GLU A 235 37.20 18.46 -20.19
CA GLU A 235 35.98 19.01 -19.64
C GLU A 235 36.26 19.80 -18.34
N TYR A 236 37.20 19.35 -17.52
CA TYR A 236 37.66 20.09 -16.33
C TYR A 236 38.39 21.38 -16.70
N GLN A 237 39.19 21.37 -17.77
CA GLN A 237 39.85 22.58 -18.29
C GLN A 237 38.81 23.58 -18.81
N GLN A 238 37.90 23.12 -19.69
CA GLN A 238 36.82 23.91 -20.27
C GLN A 238 35.88 24.51 -19.21
N PHE A 239 35.61 23.78 -18.12
CA PHE A 239 34.83 24.26 -16.98
C PHE A 239 35.45 25.51 -16.35
N TRP A 240 36.76 25.52 -16.14
CA TRP A 240 37.47 26.69 -15.60
C TRP A 240 37.70 27.79 -16.65
N ASP A 241 37.88 27.46 -17.92
CA ASP A 241 37.93 28.46 -19.00
C ASP A 241 36.63 29.24 -19.12
N ALA A 242 35.50 28.58 -18.93
CA ALA A 242 34.18 29.21 -18.95
C ALA A 242 33.99 30.16 -17.75
N LEU A 243 34.38 29.74 -16.54
CA LEU A 243 34.37 30.61 -15.36
C LEU A 243 35.27 31.84 -15.53
N ARG A 244 36.43 31.68 -16.19
CA ARG A 244 37.33 32.79 -16.57
C ARG A 244 36.73 33.76 -17.61
N ARG A 245 35.73 33.34 -18.38
CA ARG A 245 34.95 34.21 -19.29
C ARG A 245 33.73 34.86 -18.62
N GLY A 246 33.52 34.63 -17.31
CA GLY A 246 32.33 35.10 -16.60
C GLY A 246 31.10 34.17 -16.71
N GLU A 247 31.20 33.03 -17.39
CA GLU A 247 30.10 32.06 -17.48
C GLU A 247 29.95 31.30 -16.16
N PHE A 248 28.86 31.52 -15.42
CA PHE A 248 28.53 30.68 -14.28
C PHE A 248 28.28 29.22 -14.70
N LYS A 249 28.52 28.27 -13.78
CA LYS A 249 28.24 26.84 -14.00
C LYS A 249 27.46 26.27 -12.83
N ALA A 250 26.24 25.82 -13.10
CA ALA A 250 25.35 25.19 -12.13
C ALA A 250 25.08 23.71 -12.47
N GLY A 251 24.84 22.90 -11.45
CA GLY A 251 24.46 21.50 -11.62
C GLY A 251 24.63 20.67 -10.34
N ARG A 252 24.36 19.36 -10.46
CA ARG A 252 24.63 18.36 -9.43
C ARG A 252 25.93 17.63 -9.78
N TYR A 253 26.83 17.53 -8.81
CA TYR A 253 28.21 17.09 -9.02
C TYR A 253 28.63 16.04 -8.00
N ARG A 254 29.16 14.91 -8.48
CA ARG A 254 29.93 13.97 -7.65
C ARG A 254 31.25 14.63 -7.26
N ARG A 255 31.62 14.54 -5.98
CA ARG A 255 32.83 15.12 -5.39
C ARG A 255 33.42 14.17 -4.34
N LEU A 256 34.71 14.35 -4.06
CA LEU A 256 35.46 13.60 -3.07
C LEU A 256 35.72 14.47 -1.84
N GLY A 257 35.18 14.04 -0.70
CA GLY A 257 35.53 14.55 0.62
C GLY A 257 36.77 13.85 1.19
N LYS A 258 37.13 14.23 2.41
CA LYS A 258 38.29 13.68 3.13
C LYS A 258 38.24 12.15 3.21
N GLY A 259 39.38 11.51 2.97
CA GLY A 259 39.50 10.05 2.87
C GLY A 259 38.90 9.44 1.61
N GLY A 260 38.58 10.25 0.58
CA GLY A 260 37.92 9.76 -0.64
C GLY A 260 36.42 9.49 -0.48
N ARG A 261 35.81 9.93 0.63
CA ARG A 261 34.36 9.80 0.86
C ARG A 261 33.59 10.49 -0.26
N GLU A 262 32.72 9.75 -0.94
CA GLU A 262 31.80 10.32 -1.92
C GLU A 262 30.82 11.31 -1.28
N VAL A 263 30.73 12.50 -1.89
CA VAL A 263 29.79 13.57 -1.57
C VAL A 263 29.13 14.06 -2.86
N TRP A 264 27.80 14.12 -2.89
CA TRP A 264 27.07 14.75 -3.98
C TRP A 264 26.72 16.18 -3.60
N ILE A 265 27.21 17.13 -4.39
CA ILE A 265 27.00 18.56 -4.18
C ILE A 265 26.15 19.12 -5.32
N GLU A 266 25.01 19.70 -5.00
CA GLU A 266 24.22 20.50 -5.94
C GLU A 266 24.49 21.99 -5.70
N GLY A 267 24.72 22.76 -6.76
CA GLY A 267 25.06 24.17 -6.60
C GLY A 267 25.58 24.86 -7.86
N ALA A 268 25.95 26.13 -7.69
CA ALA A 268 26.42 27.01 -8.76
C ALA A 268 27.77 27.64 -8.42
N TYR A 269 28.69 27.63 -9.38
CA TYR A 269 29.96 28.36 -9.37
C TYR A 269 29.76 29.68 -10.13
N ASN A 270 29.93 30.81 -9.45
CA ASN A 270 29.58 32.13 -9.96
C ASN A 270 30.82 33.04 -9.96
N PRO A 271 31.28 33.50 -11.13
CA PRO A 271 32.31 34.53 -11.21
C PRO A 271 31.85 35.83 -10.53
N VAL A 272 32.76 36.46 -9.79
CA VAL A 272 32.60 37.79 -9.19
C VAL A 272 33.52 38.74 -9.93
N PHE A 273 33.03 39.95 -10.22
CA PHE A 273 33.67 40.90 -11.13
C PHE A 273 34.20 42.14 -10.39
N ASP A 274 35.18 42.81 -10.99
CA ASP A 274 35.62 44.15 -10.58
C ASP A 274 34.70 45.27 -11.12
N LEU A 275 35.04 46.53 -10.81
CA LEU A 275 34.32 47.71 -11.30
C LEU A 275 34.44 47.96 -12.81
N ALA A 276 35.34 47.26 -13.50
CA ALA A 276 35.53 47.33 -14.95
C ALA A 276 34.90 46.15 -15.70
N GLY A 277 34.29 45.19 -14.98
CA GLY A 277 33.62 44.02 -15.55
C GLY A 277 34.52 42.81 -15.79
N HIS A 278 35.74 42.76 -15.23
CA HIS A 278 36.61 41.59 -15.32
C HIS A 278 36.33 40.61 -14.17
N PRO A 279 36.24 39.29 -14.42
CA PRO A 279 36.23 38.29 -13.34
C PRO A 279 37.50 38.40 -12.48
N ILE A 280 37.34 38.39 -11.16
CA ILE A 280 38.45 38.44 -10.18
C ILE A 280 38.51 37.20 -9.27
N LYS A 281 37.38 36.56 -9.01
CA LYS A 281 37.29 35.30 -8.23
C LYS A 281 36.03 34.52 -8.60
N VAL A 282 35.91 33.28 -8.14
CA VAL A 282 34.70 32.45 -8.30
C VAL A 282 34.16 32.09 -6.92
N VAL A 283 32.88 32.37 -6.67
CA VAL A 283 32.16 31.99 -5.44
C VAL A 283 31.18 30.87 -5.78
N LYS A 284 31.34 29.72 -5.12
CA LYS A 284 30.41 28.60 -5.23
C LYS A 284 29.42 28.61 -4.07
N PHE A 285 28.14 28.56 -4.40
CA PHE A 285 27.04 28.26 -3.47
C PHE A 285 26.55 26.83 -3.68
N ALA A 286 26.26 26.10 -2.60
CA ALA A 286 26.05 24.66 -2.65
C ALA A 286 25.17 24.09 -1.52
N ALA A 287 24.58 22.92 -1.79
CA ALA A 287 23.95 22.04 -0.82
C ALA A 287 24.53 20.62 -0.94
N ASP A 288 24.63 19.90 0.17
CA ASP A 288 24.94 18.47 0.19
C ASP A 288 23.65 17.66 -0.03
N VAL A 289 23.60 16.94 -1.15
CA VAL A 289 22.46 16.11 -1.57
C VAL A 289 22.77 14.61 -1.47
N THR A 290 23.87 14.22 -0.82
CA THR A 290 24.36 12.83 -0.74
C THR A 290 23.31 11.87 -0.16
N ALA A 291 22.62 12.29 0.91
CA ALA A 291 21.57 11.48 1.53
C ALA A 291 20.36 11.27 0.59
N GLN A 292 20.02 12.28 -0.20
CA GLN A 292 18.89 12.25 -1.14
C GLN A 292 19.21 11.36 -2.36
N VAL A 293 20.44 11.45 -2.89
CA VAL A 293 20.91 10.60 -3.99
C VAL A 293 20.95 9.12 -3.57
N ARG A 294 21.42 8.81 -2.34
CA ARG A 294 21.41 7.44 -1.81
C ARG A 294 19.98 6.91 -1.62
N LEU A 295 19.11 7.67 -0.94
CA LEU A 295 17.72 7.29 -0.74
C LEU A 295 16.98 6.99 -2.04
N LEU A 296 17.25 7.74 -3.12
CA LEU A 296 16.67 7.48 -4.44
C LEU A 296 17.22 6.19 -5.10
N ALA A 297 18.49 5.86 -4.91
CA ALA A 297 19.07 4.61 -5.41
C ALA A 297 18.57 3.39 -4.63
N ASP A 298 18.49 3.51 -3.31
CA ASP A 298 17.95 2.46 -2.41
C ASP A 298 16.47 2.20 -2.73
N LEU A 299 15.67 3.27 -2.86
CA LEU A 299 14.25 3.19 -3.21
C LEU A 299 14.02 2.61 -4.62
N LYS A 300 14.86 2.94 -5.60
CA LYS A 300 14.79 2.31 -6.93
C LYS A 300 15.05 0.80 -6.82
N THR A 301 16.09 0.39 -6.11
CA THR A 301 16.45 -1.02 -5.92
C THR A 301 15.32 -1.80 -5.23
N LEU A 302 14.66 -1.19 -4.23
CA LEU A 302 13.49 -1.75 -3.56
C LEU A 302 12.29 -1.92 -4.52
N ILE A 303 12.03 -0.93 -5.38
CA ILE A 303 10.98 -1.02 -6.41
C ILE A 303 11.27 -2.14 -7.41
N ASP A 304 12.51 -2.23 -7.93
CA ASP A 304 12.91 -3.25 -8.91
C ASP A 304 12.74 -4.68 -8.33
N VAL A 305 13.06 -4.89 -7.04
CA VAL A 305 12.81 -6.17 -6.33
C VAL A 305 11.31 -6.42 -6.13
N ASN A 306 10.57 -5.46 -5.57
CA ASN A 306 9.14 -5.64 -5.31
C ASN A 306 8.32 -5.91 -6.58
N LEU A 307 8.68 -5.30 -7.72
CA LEU A 307 8.03 -5.56 -9.00
C LEU A 307 8.29 -7.01 -9.48
N THR A 308 9.49 -7.54 -9.24
CA THR A 308 9.85 -8.93 -9.57
C THR A 308 9.07 -9.93 -8.70
N ASP A 309 8.93 -9.64 -7.40
CA ASP A 309 8.14 -10.47 -6.48
C ASP A 309 6.63 -10.44 -6.80
N ILE A 310 6.10 -9.27 -7.21
CA ILE A 310 4.71 -9.12 -7.65
C ILE A 310 4.45 -9.89 -8.95
N ASP A 311 5.34 -9.78 -9.94
CA ASP A 311 5.24 -10.50 -11.21
C ASP A 311 5.22 -12.02 -11.01
N HIS A 312 6.13 -12.53 -10.19
CA HIS A 312 6.18 -13.95 -9.82
C HIS A 312 4.92 -14.40 -9.06
N ALA A 313 4.42 -13.60 -8.11
CA ALA A 313 3.18 -13.90 -7.38
C ALA A 313 1.94 -13.89 -8.28
N VAL A 314 1.86 -12.98 -9.26
CA VAL A 314 0.80 -12.97 -10.28
C VAL A 314 0.89 -14.22 -11.15
N HIS A 315 2.08 -14.56 -11.66
CA HIS A 315 2.28 -15.76 -12.48
C HIS A 315 1.98 -17.07 -11.73
N GLN A 316 2.33 -17.17 -10.45
CA GLN A 316 1.91 -18.30 -9.60
C GLN A 316 0.37 -18.33 -9.49
N SER A 317 -0.26 -17.20 -9.17
CA SER A 317 -1.72 -17.11 -9.00
C SER A 317 -2.49 -17.47 -10.27
N THR A 318 -2.02 -17.07 -11.46
CA THR A 318 -2.65 -17.48 -12.74
C THR A 318 -2.52 -18.98 -12.98
N ASN A 319 -1.36 -19.58 -12.69
CA ASN A 319 -1.14 -21.02 -12.84
C ASN A 319 -2.02 -21.84 -11.88
N GLU A 320 -2.18 -21.37 -10.64
CA GLU A 320 -3.09 -21.97 -9.64
C GLU A 320 -4.56 -21.83 -10.05
N ALA A 321 -4.97 -20.67 -10.58
CA ALA A 321 -6.34 -20.44 -11.06
C ALA A 321 -6.68 -21.33 -12.27
N GLU A 322 -5.76 -21.51 -13.22
CA GLU A 322 -5.94 -22.46 -14.32
C GLU A 322 -6.03 -23.91 -13.82
N ALA A 323 -5.17 -24.31 -12.88
CA ALA A 323 -5.19 -25.66 -12.32
C ALA A 323 -6.51 -25.96 -11.58
N ALA A 324 -7.02 -24.99 -10.82
CA ALA A 324 -8.34 -25.07 -10.18
C ALA A 324 -9.48 -25.15 -11.22
N SER A 325 -9.40 -24.37 -12.31
CA SER A 325 -10.38 -24.39 -13.40
C SER A 325 -10.42 -25.75 -14.12
N ARG A 326 -9.25 -26.33 -14.43
CA ARG A 326 -9.12 -27.69 -14.98
C ARG A 326 -9.75 -28.74 -14.06
N ALA A 327 -9.38 -28.74 -12.78
CA ALA A 327 -9.94 -29.66 -11.79
C ALA A 327 -11.46 -29.50 -11.60
N ALA A 328 -11.99 -28.28 -11.68
CA ALA A 328 -13.43 -28.03 -11.63
C ALA A 328 -14.19 -28.52 -12.88
N GLY A 329 -13.54 -28.49 -14.06
CA GLY A 329 -14.07 -29.10 -15.28
C GLY A 329 -14.09 -30.64 -15.22
N GLU A 330 -13.00 -31.24 -14.73
CA GLU A 330 -12.91 -32.68 -14.48
C GLU A 330 -13.97 -33.16 -13.49
N ALA A 331 -14.08 -32.51 -12.32
CA ALA A 331 -15.09 -32.83 -11.31
C ALA A 331 -16.53 -32.67 -11.82
N THR A 332 -16.78 -31.69 -12.69
CA THR A 332 -18.10 -31.52 -13.35
C THR A 332 -18.40 -32.67 -14.31
N THR A 333 -17.38 -33.14 -15.05
CA THR A 333 -17.49 -34.31 -15.93
C THR A 333 -17.77 -35.58 -15.10
N THR A 334 -17.04 -35.79 -14.00
CA THR A 334 -17.30 -36.91 -13.09
C THR A 334 -18.71 -36.87 -12.49
N MET A 335 -19.20 -35.70 -12.07
CA MET A 335 -20.58 -35.55 -11.58
C MET A 335 -21.64 -35.86 -12.65
N GLN A 336 -21.36 -35.60 -13.94
CA GLN A 336 -22.24 -36.00 -15.04
C GLN A 336 -22.27 -37.52 -15.21
N THR A 337 -21.11 -38.19 -15.17
CA THR A 337 -21.04 -39.67 -15.24
C THR A 337 -21.78 -40.32 -14.07
N VAL A 338 -21.55 -39.86 -12.84
CA VAL A 338 -22.23 -40.41 -11.65
C VAL A 338 -23.73 -40.14 -11.69
N ALA A 339 -24.18 -38.99 -12.21
CA ALA A 339 -25.61 -38.72 -12.41
C ALA A 339 -26.25 -39.71 -13.40
N ALA A 340 -25.62 -39.96 -14.55
CA ALA A 340 -26.11 -40.92 -15.54
C ALA A 340 -26.21 -42.34 -14.97
N SER A 341 -25.14 -42.83 -14.33
CA SER A 341 -25.17 -44.16 -13.67
C SER A 341 -26.16 -44.24 -12.51
N SER A 342 -26.48 -43.13 -11.84
CA SER A 342 -27.54 -43.10 -10.81
C SER A 342 -28.94 -43.23 -11.42
N GLU A 343 -29.15 -42.69 -12.62
CA GLU A 343 -30.43 -42.82 -13.35
C GLU A 343 -30.60 -44.23 -13.95
N GLU A 344 -29.51 -44.88 -14.41
CA GLU A 344 -29.49 -46.30 -14.78
C GLU A 344 -29.77 -47.21 -13.57
N LEU A 345 -29.13 -46.96 -12.42
CA LEU A 345 -29.38 -47.69 -11.17
C LEU A 345 -30.83 -47.53 -10.70
N ALA A 346 -31.42 -46.34 -10.83
CA ALA A 346 -32.82 -46.12 -10.47
C ALA A 346 -33.79 -46.95 -11.35
N ALA A 347 -33.49 -47.10 -12.63
CA ALA A 347 -34.26 -47.96 -13.54
C ALA A 347 -34.13 -49.45 -13.15
N SER A 348 -32.91 -49.92 -12.86
CA SER A 348 -32.66 -51.30 -12.43
C SER A 348 -33.33 -51.63 -11.09
N ILE A 349 -33.30 -50.73 -10.11
CA ILE A 349 -34.00 -50.87 -8.82
C ILE A 349 -35.52 -51.00 -9.03
N ALA A 350 -36.11 -50.23 -9.95
CA ALA A 350 -37.54 -50.32 -10.27
C ALA A 350 -37.92 -51.66 -10.94
N GLU A 351 -37.03 -52.20 -11.79
CA GLU A 351 -37.21 -53.53 -12.39
C GLU A 351 -37.10 -54.65 -11.34
N ILE A 352 -36.09 -54.58 -10.46
CA ILE A 352 -35.93 -55.56 -9.36
C ILE A 352 -37.15 -55.51 -8.44
N SER A 353 -37.64 -54.33 -8.03
CA SER A 353 -38.84 -54.18 -7.19
C SER A 353 -40.08 -54.84 -7.83
N ARG A 354 -40.29 -54.64 -9.14
CA ARG A 354 -41.34 -55.34 -9.91
C ARG A 354 -41.15 -56.86 -9.88
N ASN A 355 -39.93 -57.34 -10.11
CA ASN A 355 -39.62 -58.77 -10.10
C ASN A 355 -39.80 -59.39 -8.70
N MET A 356 -39.52 -58.67 -7.61
CA MET A 356 -39.80 -59.14 -6.25
C MET A 356 -41.32 -59.25 -5.99
N SER A 357 -42.10 -58.25 -6.43
CA SER A 357 -43.56 -58.27 -6.32
C SER A 357 -44.18 -59.44 -7.08
N GLN A 358 -43.71 -59.69 -8.32
CA GLN A 358 -44.12 -60.86 -9.11
C GLN A 358 -43.70 -62.19 -8.47
N SER A 359 -42.48 -62.26 -7.90
CA SER A 359 -42.00 -63.45 -7.18
C SER A 359 -42.84 -63.76 -5.94
N LEU A 360 -43.25 -62.74 -5.18
CA LEU A 360 -44.13 -62.92 -4.01
C LEU A 360 -45.51 -63.47 -4.43
N ALA A 361 -46.09 -62.92 -5.51
CA ALA A 361 -47.36 -63.41 -6.05
C ALA A 361 -47.27 -64.88 -6.52
N ALA A 362 -46.18 -65.25 -7.21
CA ALA A 362 -45.94 -66.63 -7.63
C ALA A 362 -45.71 -67.59 -6.44
N THR A 363 -44.99 -67.13 -5.40
CA THR A 363 -44.71 -67.91 -4.18
C THR A 363 -46.00 -68.17 -3.39
N ASN A 364 -46.86 -67.16 -3.23
CA ASN A 364 -48.18 -67.31 -2.61
C ASN A 364 -49.06 -68.30 -3.39
N ALA A 365 -49.16 -68.15 -4.72
CA ALA A 365 -49.95 -69.06 -5.56
C ALA A 365 -49.44 -70.52 -5.49
N ALA A 366 -48.12 -70.72 -5.39
CA ALA A 366 -47.54 -72.05 -5.19
C ALA A 366 -47.89 -72.63 -3.80
N PHE A 367 -47.93 -71.80 -2.75
CA PHE A 367 -48.36 -72.20 -1.41
C PHE A 367 -49.83 -72.65 -1.39
N ASP A 368 -50.72 -71.86 -2.01
CA ASP A 368 -52.15 -72.20 -2.15
C ASP A 368 -52.34 -73.52 -2.92
N GLN A 369 -51.57 -73.73 -3.99
CA GLN A 369 -51.61 -74.96 -4.79
C GLN A 369 -51.15 -76.19 -4.00
N VAL A 370 -50.13 -76.06 -3.15
CA VAL A 370 -49.68 -77.12 -2.21
C VAL A 370 -50.76 -77.40 -1.15
N GLY A 371 -51.43 -76.37 -0.64
CA GLY A 371 -52.58 -76.52 0.27
C GLY A 371 -53.74 -77.31 -0.35
N GLN A 372 -54.11 -77.00 -1.59
CA GLN A 372 -55.15 -77.74 -2.34
C GLN A 372 -54.74 -79.19 -2.64
N ALA A 373 -53.47 -79.44 -2.98
CA ALA A 373 -52.94 -80.79 -3.17
C ALA A 373 -52.97 -81.60 -1.86
N GLY A 374 -52.64 -80.97 -0.73
CA GLY A 374 -52.73 -81.58 0.61
C GLY A 374 -54.15 -81.99 0.97
N GLN A 375 -55.12 -81.08 0.80
CA GLN A 375 -56.54 -81.37 1.01
C GLN A 375 -57.05 -82.51 0.12
N SER A 376 -56.61 -82.56 -1.15
CA SER A 376 -56.97 -83.63 -2.09
C SER A 376 -56.38 -84.99 -1.68
N THR A 377 -55.16 -84.99 -1.15
CA THR A 377 -54.48 -86.22 -0.68
C THR A 377 -55.08 -86.74 0.64
N GLU A 378 -55.46 -85.84 1.54
CA GLU A 378 -56.18 -86.17 2.77
C GLU A 378 -57.56 -86.78 2.45
N ALA A 379 -58.31 -86.20 1.51
CA ALA A 379 -59.57 -86.78 1.05
C ALA A 379 -59.41 -88.18 0.42
N LEU A 380 -58.31 -88.42 -0.33
CA LEU A 380 -57.97 -89.74 -0.85
C LEU A 380 -57.63 -90.74 0.27
N SER A 381 -56.88 -90.32 1.29
CA SER A 381 -56.56 -91.12 2.48
C SER A 381 -57.85 -91.53 3.23
N GLN A 382 -58.74 -90.58 3.50
CA GLN A 382 -60.03 -90.84 4.14
C GLN A 382 -60.92 -91.79 3.31
N ALA A 383 -60.93 -91.64 1.97
CA ALA A 383 -61.64 -92.55 1.08
C ALA A 383 -61.07 -93.99 1.15
N ALA A 384 -59.74 -94.14 1.18
CA ALA A 384 -59.08 -95.44 1.33
C ALA A 384 -59.38 -96.08 2.71
N VAL A 385 -59.39 -95.31 3.80
CA VAL A 385 -59.81 -95.79 5.13
C VAL A 385 -61.27 -96.26 5.12
N ALA A 386 -62.18 -95.52 4.48
CA ALA A 386 -63.58 -95.92 4.34
C ALA A 386 -63.73 -97.21 3.50
N MET A 387 -62.97 -97.36 2.41
CA MET A 387 -62.91 -98.60 1.63
C MET A 387 -62.41 -99.78 2.47
N GLY A 388 -61.41 -99.59 3.33
CA GLY A 388 -60.91 -100.63 4.23
C GLY A 388 -62.00 -101.17 5.17
N GLY A 389 -62.85 -100.28 5.70
CA GLY A 389 -64.02 -100.66 6.50
C GLY A 389 -65.04 -101.51 5.71
N ILE A 390 -65.29 -101.16 4.45
CA ILE A 390 -66.19 -101.92 3.56
C ILE A 390 -65.61 -103.31 3.24
N VAL A 391 -64.32 -103.39 2.91
CA VAL A 391 -63.64 -104.66 2.62
C VAL A 391 -63.61 -105.58 3.85
N GLY A 392 -63.35 -105.03 5.03
CA GLY A 392 -63.45 -105.77 6.30
C GLY A 392 -64.86 -106.30 6.58
N LEU A 393 -65.93 -105.56 6.22
CA LEU A 393 -67.30 -106.05 6.31
C LEU A 393 -67.55 -107.21 5.33
N ILE A 394 -67.07 -107.11 4.08
CA ILE A 394 -67.20 -108.18 3.08
C ILE A 394 -66.42 -109.43 3.53
N GLN A 395 -65.23 -109.28 4.11
CA GLN A 395 -64.42 -110.39 4.61
C GLN A 395 -65.10 -111.11 5.79
N ASN A 396 -65.75 -110.36 6.69
CA ASN A 396 -66.59 -110.93 7.75
C ASN A 396 -67.81 -111.69 7.20
N ILE A 397 -68.50 -111.13 6.20
CA ILE A 397 -69.63 -111.78 5.54
C ILE A 397 -69.18 -113.07 4.82
N ALA A 398 -68.04 -113.05 4.11
CA ALA A 398 -67.46 -114.24 3.48
C ALA A 398 -67.10 -115.32 4.53
N GLY A 399 -66.57 -114.91 5.69
CA GLY A 399 -66.33 -115.81 6.83
C GLY A 399 -67.61 -116.47 7.36
N GLN A 400 -68.69 -115.69 7.53
CA GLN A 400 -70.01 -116.21 7.93
C GLN A 400 -70.60 -117.17 6.89
N ILE A 401 -70.53 -116.83 5.59
CA ILE A 401 -71.00 -117.70 4.50
C ILE A 401 -70.19 -119.01 4.47
N ASN A 402 -68.87 -118.96 4.66
CA ASN A 402 -68.02 -120.16 4.75
C ASN A 402 -68.40 -121.06 5.94
N LEU A 403 -68.77 -120.50 7.09
CA LEU A 403 -69.26 -121.26 8.25
C LEU A 403 -70.67 -121.84 8.02
N LEU A 404 -71.59 -121.07 7.44
CA LEU A 404 -72.93 -121.57 7.06
C LEU A 404 -72.84 -122.69 6.03
N ALA A 405 -71.97 -122.54 5.03
CA ALA A 405 -71.69 -123.57 4.03
C ALA A 405 -71.06 -124.82 4.65
N LEU A 406 -70.12 -124.68 5.59
CA LEU A 406 -69.54 -125.80 6.33
C LEU A 406 -70.60 -126.57 7.13
N ASN A 407 -71.49 -125.87 7.83
CA ASN A 407 -72.61 -126.49 8.55
C ASN A 407 -73.56 -127.22 7.59
N ALA A 408 -73.86 -126.62 6.43
CA ALA A 408 -74.65 -127.27 5.39
C ALA A 408 -73.95 -128.50 4.79
N THR A 409 -72.62 -128.50 4.63
CA THR A 409 -71.85 -129.69 4.22
C THR A 409 -71.96 -130.81 5.25
N ILE A 410 -71.86 -130.48 6.55
CA ILE A 410 -71.96 -131.46 7.65
C ILE A 410 -73.35 -132.11 7.68
N GLU A 411 -74.42 -131.31 7.64
CA GLU A 411 -75.78 -131.88 7.68
C GLU A 411 -76.14 -132.61 6.37
N SER A 412 -75.60 -132.17 5.22
CA SER A 412 -75.73 -132.92 3.96
C SER A 412 -75.02 -134.28 4.01
N ALA A 413 -73.85 -134.38 4.65
CA ALA A 413 -73.17 -135.66 4.86
C ALA A 413 -73.96 -136.56 5.83
N ARG A 414 -74.61 -135.97 6.84
CA ARG A 414 -75.46 -136.66 7.81
C ARG A 414 -76.75 -137.23 7.20
N ALA A 415 -77.27 -136.60 6.14
CA ALA A 415 -78.47 -137.03 5.41
C ALA A 415 -78.23 -138.19 4.41
N GLY A 416 -77.00 -138.68 4.25
CA GLY A 416 -76.67 -139.83 3.42
C GLY A 416 -77.01 -139.65 1.93
N GLU A 417 -77.61 -140.66 1.30
CA GLU A 417 -78.00 -140.63 -0.13
C GLU A 417 -78.85 -139.41 -0.49
N ALA A 418 -79.79 -139.00 0.38
CA ALA A 418 -80.67 -137.85 0.15
C ALA A 418 -79.92 -136.51 0.19
N GLY A 419 -78.77 -136.44 0.86
CA GLY A 419 -77.99 -135.21 1.02
C GLY A 419 -77.08 -134.86 -0.17
N LYS A 420 -76.87 -135.78 -1.13
CA LYS A 420 -75.85 -135.63 -2.19
C LYS A 420 -75.95 -134.34 -3.00
N GLY A 421 -77.16 -133.91 -3.38
CA GLY A 421 -77.37 -132.67 -4.12
C GLY A 421 -77.02 -131.42 -3.28
N PHE A 422 -77.44 -131.39 -2.02
CA PHE A 422 -77.13 -130.30 -1.10
C PHE A 422 -75.64 -130.24 -0.73
N ALA A 423 -74.95 -131.38 -0.66
CA ALA A 423 -73.51 -131.43 -0.42
C ALA A 423 -72.71 -130.71 -1.52
N VAL A 424 -73.09 -130.86 -2.79
CA VAL A 424 -72.45 -130.15 -3.92
C VAL A 424 -72.68 -128.64 -3.82
N VAL A 425 -73.93 -128.21 -3.58
CA VAL A 425 -74.25 -126.77 -3.44
C VAL A 425 -73.53 -126.16 -2.23
N ALA A 426 -73.49 -126.86 -1.09
CA ALA A 426 -72.79 -126.40 0.10
C ALA A 426 -71.27 -126.29 -0.14
N GLN A 427 -70.66 -127.26 -0.82
CA GLN A 427 -69.24 -127.18 -1.17
C GLN A 427 -68.95 -126.05 -2.17
N GLU A 428 -69.87 -125.74 -3.09
CA GLU A 428 -69.66 -124.64 -4.05
C GLU A 428 -69.86 -123.26 -3.42
N VAL A 429 -70.85 -123.08 -2.53
CA VAL A 429 -70.96 -121.86 -1.70
C VAL A 429 -69.72 -121.69 -0.82
N LYS A 430 -69.17 -122.78 -0.29
CA LYS A 430 -67.89 -122.78 0.45
C LYS A 430 -66.72 -122.39 -0.45
N ASN A 431 -66.64 -122.92 -1.68
CA ASN A 431 -65.61 -122.53 -2.66
C ASN A 431 -65.66 -121.03 -2.96
N LEU A 432 -66.86 -120.51 -3.25
CA LEU A 432 -67.12 -119.11 -3.55
C LEU A 432 -66.77 -118.18 -2.37
N ALA A 433 -67.14 -118.57 -1.14
CA ALA A 433 -66.79 -117.81 0.07
C ALA A 433 -65.27 -117.73 0.28
N ASN A 434 -64.53 -118.82 0.02
CA ASN A 434 -63.06 -118.81 0.08
C ASN A 434 -62.41 -118.06 -1.10
N GLN A 435 -63.06 -117.96 -2.25
CA GLN A 435 -62.63 -117.05 -3.33
C GLN A 435 -62.84 -115.59 -2.92
N ALA A 436 -64.02 -115.24 -2.39
CA ALA A 436 -64.34 -113.90 -1.91
C ALA A 436 -63.38 -113.44 -0.81
N ALA A 437 -63.08 -114.29 0.18
CA ALA A 437 -62.13 -113.98 1.25
C ALA A 437 -60.72 -113.64 0.72
N ARG A 438 -60.19 -114.42 -0.22
CA ARG A 438 -58.88 -114.15 -0.87
C ARG A 438 -58.89 -112.91 -1.75
N ALA A 439 -60.02 -112.63 -2.41
CA ALA A 439 -60.20 -111.37 -3.15
C ALA A 439 -60.19 -110.16 -2.20
N THR A 440 -60.88 -110.23 -1.04
CA THR A 440 -60.80 -109.18 -0.03
C THR A 440 -59.39 -109.02 0.55
N GLU A 441 -58.65 -110.10 0.81
CA GLU A 441 -57.24 -110.01 1.26
C GLU A 441 -56.30 -109.39 0.22
N GLN A 442 -56.61 -109.47 -1.07
CA GLN A 442 -55.89 -108.72 -2.09
C GLN A 442 -56.27 -107.23 -2.04
N ILE A 443 -57.57 -106.91 -2.02
CA ILE A 443 -58.05 -105.52 -2.00
C ILE A 443 -57.57 -104.77 -0.73
N THR A 444 -57.51 -105.43 0.44
CA THR A 444 -56.94 -104.85 1.67
C THR A 444 -55.50 -104.40 1.46
N ARG A 445 -54.66 -105.20 0.79
CA ARG A 445 -53.26 -104.84 0.51
C ARG A 445 -53.12 -103.71 -0.51
N GLU A 446 -54.02 -103.62 -1.49
CA GLU A 446 -54.08 -102.47 -2.40
C GLU A 446 -54.50 -101.18 -1.65
N ILE A 447 -55.42 -101.28 -0.69
CA ILE A 447 -55.85 -100.15 0.17
C ILE A 447 -54.71 -99.70 1.08
N GLU A 448 -53.99 -100.63 1.73
CA GLU A 448 -52.80 -100.34 2.53
C GLU A 448 -51.70 -99.66 1.68
N SER A 449 -51.52 -100.11 0.43
CA SER A 449 -50.60 -99.50 -0.55
C SER A 449 -51.00 -98.06 -0.89
N VAL A 450 -52.28 -97.81 -1.18
CA VAL A 450 -52.81 -96.45 -1.45
C VAL A 450 -52.68 -95.53 -0.23
N GLN A 451 -52.91 -96.04 0.99
CA GLN A 451 -52.71 -95.28 2.23
C GLN A 451 -51.23 -94.92 2.44
N GLY A 452 -50.30 -95.85 2.19
CA GLY A 452 -48.86 -95.57 2.24
C GLY A 452 -48.44 -94.48 1.25
N ILE A 453 -48.86 -94.60 -0.01
CA ILE A 453 -48.58 -93.62 -1.07
C ILE A 453 -49.18 -92.24 -0.72
N ALA A 454 -50.38 -92.18 -0.15
CA ALA A 454 -50.98 -90.93 0.31
C ALA A 454 -50.16 -90.28 1.45
N GLY A 455 -49.65 -91.08 2.39
CA GLY A 455 -48.77 -90.62 3.46
C GLY A 455 -47.43 -90.04 2.94
N ASP A 456 -46.79 -90.73 1.99
CA ASP A 456 -45.57 -90.26 1.34
C ASP A 456 -45.80 -88.94 0.58
N VAL A 457 -46.94 -88.79 -0.09
CA VAL A 457 -47.32 -87.55 -0.79
C VAL A 457 -47.56 -86.40 0.20
N VAL A 458 -48.21 -86.63 1.35
CA VAL A 458 -48.35 -85.61 2.41
C VAL A 458 -46.98 -85.17 2.94
N GLY A 459 -46.07 -86.11 3.22
CA GLY A 459 -44.71 -85.81 3.66
C GLY A 459 -43.91 -85.00 2.63
N ALA A 460 -44.07 -85.30 1.34
CA ALA A 460 -43.47 -84.54 0.25
C ALA A 460 -44.06 -83.11 0.16
N LEU A 461 -45.38 -82.96 0.25
CA LEU A 461 -46.07 -81.66 0.21
C LEU A 461 -45.68 -80.77 1.40
N GLU A 462 -45.50 -81.33 2.60
CA GLU A 462 -44.93 -80.60 3.74
C GLU A 462 -43.52 -80.08 3.45
N GLY A 463 -42.67 -80.88 2.80
CA GLY A 463 -41.31 -80.49 2.41
C GLY A 463 -41.30 -79.36 1.38
N VAL A 464 -42.21 -79.41 0.39
CA VAL A 464 -42.39 -78.34 -0.60
C VAL A 464 -42.92 -77.07 0.07
N GLY A 465 -43.93 -77.17 0.94
CA GLY A 465 -44.49 -76.01 1.68
C GLY A 465 -43.45 -75.30 2.54
N LYS A 466 -42.59 -76.06 3.25
CA LYS A 466 -41.45 -75.50 4.01
C LYS A 466 -40.44 -74.80 3.11
N SER A 467 -40.18 -75.35 1.91
CA SER A 467 -39.28 -74.74 0.93
C SER A 467 -39.85 -73.45 0.33
N ILE A 468 -41.15 -73.41 0.06
CA ILE A 468 -41.87 -72.21 -0.42
C ILE A 468 -41.82 -71.09 0.64
N GLY A 469 -41.99 -71.41 1.94
CA GLY A 469 -41.84 -70.44 3.02
C GLY A 469 -40.46 -69.78 3.06
N VAL A 470 -39.38 -70.56 2.91
CA VAL A 470 -38.00 -70.02 2.83
C VAL A 470 -37.82 -69.10 1.62
N VAL A 471 -38.45 -69.39 0.47
CA VAL A 471 -38.46 -68.49 -0.69
C VAL A 471 -39.23 -67.20 -0.38
N GLN A 472 -40.35 -67.28 0.33
CA GLN A 472 -41.16 -66.12 0.73
C GLN A 472 -40.38 -65.16 1.64
N ASP A 473 -39.65 -65.69 2.62
CA ASP A 473 -38.76 -64.91 3.50
C ASP A 473 -37.64 -64.21 2.73
N LEU A 474 -36.98 -64.94 1.81
CA LEU A 474 -35.93 -64.38 0.94
C LEU A 474 -36.47 -63.28 0.01
N VAL A 475 -37.67 -63.44 -0.53
CA VAL A 475 -38.35 -62.43 -1.36
C VAL A 475 -38.66 -61.18 -0.54
N SER A 476 -39.20 -61.34 0.67
CA SER A 476 -39.52 -60.22 1.58
C SER A 476 -38.28 -59.44 2.02
N SER A 477 -37.21 -60.16 2.39
CA SER A 477 -35.91 -59.57 2.75
C SER A 477 -35.29 -58.80 1.59
N THR A 478 -35.30 -59.37 0.39
CA THR A 478 -34.77 -58.71 -0.81
C THR A 478 -35.58 -57.46 -1.19
N ALA A 479 -36.92 -57.52 -1.10
CA ALA A 479 -37.77 -56.36 -1.35
C ALA A 479 -37.46 -55.19 -0.38
N SER A 480 -37.22 -55.49 0.90
CA SER A 480 -36.84 -54.49 1.90
C SER A 480 -35.51 -53.80 1.56
N ALA A 481 -34.50 -54.58 1.17
CA ALA A 481 -33.19 -54.05 0.76
C ALA A 481 -33.26 -53.20 -0.53
N VAL A 482 -34.18 -53.52 -1.45
CA VAL A 482 -34.39 -52.77 -2.70
C VAL A 482 -35.04 -51.41 -2.44
N GLU A 483 -35.94 -51.28 -1.46
CA GLU A 483 -36.47 -49.98 -1.04
C GLU A 483 -35.38 -49.11 -0.37
N GLU A 484 -34.52 -49.67 0.48
CA GLU A 484 -33.37 -48.95 1.05
C GLU A 484 -32.42 -48.44 -0.04
N GLN A 485 -32.09 -49.28 -1.04
CA GLN A 485 -31.31 -48.87 -2.21
C GLN A 485 -31.99 -47.75 -3.00
N SER A 486 -33.32 -47.79 -3.13
CA SER A 486 -34.10 -46.77 -3.84
C SER A 486 -33.97 -45.39 -3.20
N VAL A 487 -33.85 -45.30 -1.87
CA VAL A 487 -33.58 -44.04 -1.16
C VAL A 487 -32.17 -43.53 -1.47
N VAL A 488 -31.15 -44.38 -1.31
CA VAL A 488 -29.73 -44.00 -1.52
C VAL A 488 -29.46 -43.51 -2.95
N THR A 489 -30.09 -44.13 -3.96
CA THR A 489 -29.94 -43.73 -5.37
C THR A 489 -30.64 -42.39 -5.67
N ARG A 490 -31.79 -42.10 -5.04
CA ARG A 490 -32.45 -40.78 -5.14
C ARG A 490 -31.61 -39.68 -4.51
N ASP A 491 -31.08 -39.91 -3.31
CA ASP A 491 -30.20 -38.95 -2.62
C ASP A 491 -28.90 -38.70 -3.39
N THR A 492 -28.30 -39.75 -3.97
CA THR A 492 -27.12 -39.62 -4.84
C THR A 492 -27.44 -38.75 -6.07
N SER A 493 -28.59 -38.99 -6.72
CA SER A 493 -29.06 -38.20 -7.86
C SER A 493 -29.35 -36.74 -7.52
N ALA A 494 -29.90 -36.47 -6.33
CA ALA A 494 -30.13 -35.11 -5.81
C ALA A 494 -28.83 -34.38 -5.48
N ASN A 495 -27.86 -35.08 -4.90
CA ASN A 495 -26.53 -34.55 -4.59
C ASN A 495 -25.76 -34.18 -5.88
N MET A 496 -25.79 -35.03 -6.92
CA MET A 496 -25.16 -34.69 -8.21
C MET A 496 -25.81 -33.47 -8.87
N ARG A 497 -27.15 -33.37 -8.86
CA ARG A 497 -27.88 -32.19 -9.36
C ARG A 497 -27.54 -30.92 -8.59
N THR A 498 -27.34 -31.01 -7.28
CA THR A 498 -26.97 -29.88 -6.40
C THR A 498 -25.52 -29.46 -6.62
N GLY A 499 -24.58 -30.41 -6.65
CA GLY A 499 -23.16 -30.17 -6.90
C GLY A 499 -22.91 -29.50 -8.25
N ARG A 500 -23.60 -29.97 -9.31
CA ARG A 500 -23.56 -29.33 -10.64
C ARG A 500 -24.03 -27.88 -10.62
N ARG A 501 -25.02 -27.53 -9.78
CA ARG A 501 -25.51 -26.15 -9.66
C ARG A 501 -24.51 -25.23 -8.96
N CYS A 502 -23.94 -25.68 -7.85
CA CYS A 502 -22.96 -24.92 -7.07
C CYS A 502 -21.58 -24.82 -7.74
N GLY A 503 -21.21 -25.78 -8.60
CA GLY A 503 -19.88 -25.82 -9.24
C GLY A 503 -19.66 -24.75 -10.33
N TRP A 504 -20.68 -24.48 -11.16
CA TRP A 504 -20.53 -23.63 -12.36
C TRP A 504 -21.72 -22.70 -12.66
N GLY A 505 -22.83 -22.78 -11.91
CA GLY A 505 -24.12 -22.20 -12.31
C GLY A 505 -24.25 -20.66 -12.27
N ASP A 506 -23.24 -19.92 -11.81
CA ASP A 506 -23.33 -18.47 -11.54
C ASP A 506 -22.10 -17.66 -12.07
N TYR A 507 -21.17 -18.31 -12.79
CA TYR A 507 -19.91 -17.68 -13.24
C TYR A 507 -19.89 -17.23 -14.71
N THR A 508 -20.84 -17.65 -15.55
CA THR A 508 -20.73 -17.52 -17.02
C THR A 508 -21.58 -16.42 -17.68
N GLU A 509 -22.48 -15.73 -16.97
CA GLU A 509 -23.33 -14.69 -17.59
C GLU A 509 -23.16 -13.27 -17.02
N HIS A 510 -22.85 -13.08 -15.74
CA HIS A 510 -22.76 -11.74 -15.15
C HIS A 510 -21.55 -11.60 -14.21
N GLY A 511 -20.68 -10.63 -14.47
CA GLY A 511 -19.51 -10.29 -13.66
C GLY A 511 -19.83 -9.59 -12.34
N ALA A 512 -20.81 -10.12 -11.58
CA ALA A 512 -21.24 -9.59 -10.30
C ALA A 512 -20.88 -10.58 -9.18
N TYR A 513 -20.04 -10.13 -8.25
CA TYR A 513 -19.68 -10.88 -7.03
C TYR A 513 -20.92 -11.05 -6.12
N ARG A 514 -21.77 -12.04 -6.40
CA ARG A 514 -22.77 -12.53 -5.45
C ARG A 514 -22.08 -13.48 -4.48
N GLN A 515 -22.09 -13.09 -3.21
CA GLN A 515 -21.59 -13.95 -2.14
C GLN A 515 -22.41 -15.24 -2.12
N CYS A 516 -21.74 -16.40 -2.24
CA CYS A 516 -22.31 -17.65 -1.76
C CYS A 516 -22.70 -17.44 -0.29
N GLY A 517 -23.99 -17.48 0.01
CA GLY A 517 -24.47 -17.34 1.38
C GLY A 517 -23.85 -18.42 2.29
N PRO A 518 -23.70 -18.15 3.61
CA PRO A 518 -23.13 -19.13 4.53
C PRO A 518 -23.95 -20.43 4.46
N PRO A 519 -23.29 -21.61 4.50
CA PRO A 519 -23.96 -22.88 4.28
C PRO A 519 -25.13 -23.05 5.25
N SER A 520 -26.29 -23.42 4.71
CA SER A 520 -27.47 -23.70 5.51
C SER A 520 -27.17 -24.80 6.53
N ARG A 521 -27.67 -24.63 7.76
CA ARG A 521 -27.41 -25.55 8.87
C ARG A 521 -27.98 -26.93 8.53
N GLY A 522 -27.12 -27.85 8.09
CA GLY A 522 -27.52 -29.18 7.61
C GLY A 522 -26.37 -30.14 7.32
N CYS A 523 -25.18 -29.65 6.95
CA CYS A 523 -24.00 -30.52 6.80
C CYS A 523 -23.58 -31.14 8.14
N PRO A 524 -23.45 -32.48 8.26
CA PRO A 524 -22.88 -33.13 9.44
C PRO A 524 -21.43 -32.67 9.66
N GLY A 525 -21.13 -32.14 10.84
CA GLY A 525 -19.90 -31.37 11.07
C GLY A 525 -18.64 -32.23 11.25
N SER A 526 -17.60 -31.93 10.47
CA SER A 526 -16.22 -32.31 10.79
C SER A 526 -15.62 -31.33 11.82
N ASN A 527 -15.20 -31.86 12.97
CA ASN A 527 -14.76 -31.06 14.12
C ASN A 527 -13.28 -30.64 13.97
N PRO A 528 -12.93 -29.33 13.92
CA PRO A 528 -11.58 -28.85 13.60
C PRO A 528 -10.59 -28.94 14.78
N LYS A 529 -10.62 -30.01 15.58
CA LYS A 529 -9.71 -30.25 16.73
C LYS A 529 -9.00 -31.62 16.69
N SER A 530 -8.56 -32.03 15.51
CA SER A 530 -7.62 -33.16 15.35
C SER A 530 -6.58 -32.86 14.27
N ARG A 531 -5.44 -32.26 14.65
CA ARG A 531 -4.24 -32.20 13.80
C ARG A 531 -3.53 -33.57 13.86
N PRO A 532 -3.36 -34.29 12.73
CA PRO A 532 -2.34 -35.32 12.64
C PRO A 532 -0.96 -34.66 12.76
N ARG A 533 0.00 -35.31 13.42
CA ARG A 533 1.41 -34.93 13.30
C ARG A 533 1.90 -35.39 11.92
N ALA A 534 2.72 -34.56 11.26
CA ALA A 534 3.43 -34.99 10.06
C ALA A 534 4.32 -36.20 10.39
N GLY A 535 4.21 -37.27 9.60
CA GLY A 535 4.89 -38.53 9.84
C GLY A 535 5.23 -39.23 8.53
N THR A 536 6.44 -38.97 8.04
CA THR A 536 7.27 -39.78 7.13
C THR A 536 6.54 -40.71 6.15
N ILE A 537 6.38 -40.28 4.89
CA ILE A 537 6.15 -41.21 3.78
C ILE A 537 7.44 -41.99 3.53
N GLY A 538 7.48 -43.25 3.96
CA GLY A 538 8.62 -44.14 3.73
C GLY A 538 8.42 -45.55 4.31
N ALA A 539 8.61 -46.56 3.46
CA ALA A 539 8.61 -48.01 3.79
C ALA A 539 7.26 -48.71 4.09
N VAL A 540 6.45 -48.93 3.05
CA VAL A 540 5.59 -50.14 2.95
C VAL A 540 5.85 -50.85 1.62
N ARG A 541 6.89 -51.69 1.57
CA ARG A 541 7.18 -52.57 0.43
C ARG A 541 7.78 -53.89 0.90
N GLY A 542 6.93 -54.82 1.36
CA GLY A 542 7.38 -56.17 1.76
C GLY A 542 6.52 -56.87 2.80
N ALA A 543 5.28 -57.23 2.47
CA ALA A 543 4.39 -58.02 3.35
C ALA A 543 3.45 -58.98 2.60
N LEU A 544 3.90 -59.59 1.50
CA LEU A 544 3.04 -60.43 0.65
C LEU A 544 3.77 -61.69 0.12
N ARG A 545 4.39 -62.47 1.03
CA ARG A 545 4.84 -63.85 0.77
C ARG A 545 5.14 -64.65 2.06
N ARG A 546 4.38 -65.73 2.24
CA ARG A 546 4.42 -66.84 3.24
C ARG A 546 3.25 -66.84 4.24
N GLY A 547 2.49 -67.94 4.24
CA GLY A 547 1.29 -68.13 5.07
C GLY A 547 0.50 -69.42 4.77
N LEU A 548 1.16 -70.51 4.34
CA LEU A 548 0.53 -71.80 4.03
C LEU A 548 1.34 -72.96 4.63
N SER A 549 1.05 -73.36 5.86
CA SER A 549 1.20 -74.75 6.34
C SER A 549 0.61 -74.99 7.74
N ASN A 550 -0.01 -76.16 7.84
CA ASN A 550 -0.86 -76.77 8.89
C ASN A 550 -0.21 -76.97 10.29
N PRO A 551 -0.91 -77.55 11.30
CA PRO A 551 -0.74 -77.19 12.72
C PRO A 551 -0.38 -78.37 13.66
N ARG A 552 -0.30 -78.12 14.98
CA ARG A 552 -0.86 -78.93 16.11
C ARG A 552 -0.08 -78.79 17.44
N ARG A 553 -0.84 -79.02 18.54
CA ARG A 553 -0.47 -79.68 19.83
C ARG A 553 0.13 -78.90 21.03
N HIS A 554 -0.60 -79.08 22.15
CA HIS A 554 -0.19 -79.26 23.56
C HIS A 554 0.56 -78.18 24.37
N GLY A 555 0.14 -78.03 25.63
CA GLY A 555 1.06 -77.80 26.77
C GLY A 555 0.59 -76.77 27.79
N PRO A 556 0.38 -77.09 29.09
CA PRO A 556 -0.27 -76.16 30.02
C PRO A 556 0.53 -75.77 31.29
N LYS A 557 0.35 -74.49 31.70
CA LYS A 557 0.46 -74.00 33.12
C LYS A 557 1.88 -74.11 33.73
N PRO A 558 2.13 -73.77 35.03
CA PRO A 558 1.29 -73.08 36.04
C PRO A 558 1.95 -71.91 36.82
N ARG A 559 1.12 -71.13 37.54
CA ARG A 559 1.43 -70.47 38.85
C ARG A 559 2.47 -69.30 38.82
N GLN A 560 2.61 -68.43 39.83
CA GLN A 560 1.97 -68.35 41.16
C GLN A 560 1.81 -66.91 41.73
N ARG A 561 0.67 -66.66 42.43
CA ARG A 561 0.47 -65.86 43.67
C ARG A 561 1.15 -64.47 43.90
N ARG A 562 0.26 -63.51 44.27
CA ARG A 562 0.33 -62.56 45.42
C ARG A 562 1.35 -61.39 45.31
N GLN A 563 1.23 -60.26 46.05
CA GLN A 563 0.32 -59.87 47.16
C GLN A 563 0.06 -58.33 47.23
N ARG A 564 -0.81 -57.92 48.18
CA ARG A 564 -0.99 -56.63 48.90
C ARG A 564 0.13 -55.55 48.76
N GLY A 565 -0.11 -54.24 48.97
CA GLY A 565 -1.18 -53.53 49.71
C GLY A 565 -0.91 -52.00 49.87
N PRO A 566 -1.63 -51.26 50.74
CA PRO A 566 -1.91 -49.81 50.54
C PRO A 566 -1.48 -48.81 51.65
N HIS A 567 -1.81 -47.51 51.45
CA HIS A 567 -1.71 -46.34 52.36
C HIS A 567 -0.28 -45.79 52.65
N LYS A 568 -0.03 -44.53 53.11
CA LYS A 568 -0.81 -43.35 53.63
C LYS A 568 0.01 -42.04 53.33
N ASP A 569 -0.27 -40.75 53.64
CA ASP A 569 -1.33 -40.01 54.37
C ASP A 569 -1.54 -38.52 53.89
N ARG A 570 -1.28 -37.49 54.74
CA ARG A 570 -1.38 -36.00 54.56
C ARG A 570 -0.44 -35.29 55.58
N PRO A 571 -0.48 -33.94 55.87
CA PRO A 571 -0.90 -32.72 55.13
C PRO A 571 0.18 -31.57 55.13
N GLY A 572 -0.09 -30.40 54.50
CA GLY A 572 0.67 -29.15 54.72
C GLY A 572 0.25 -27.92 53.88
N LEU A 573 0.07 -26.75 54.52
CA LEU A 573 -0.30 -25.39 54.01
C LEU A 573 0.04 -24.36 55.15
N PRO A 574 0.01 -23.01 55.00
CA PRO A 574 -0.61 -22.14 53.97
C PRO A 574 0.20 -20.88 53.51
N TRP A 575 -0.42 -20.02 52.65
CA TRP A 575 0.02 -18.68 52.16
C TRP A 575 1.32 -18.64 51.32
N GLY A 576 1.55 -17.75 50.34
CA GLY A 576 0.79 -16.73 49.59
C GLY A 576 1.65 -16.35 48.35
N SER A 577 1.19 -15.77 47.24
CA SER A 577 0.10 -14.80 47.01
C SER A 577 -0.40 -14.90 45.57
N SER A 578 -1.62 -14.44 45.27
CA SER A 578 -2.15 -14.33 43.90
C SER A 578 -2.26 -12.87 43.47
N ILE A 579 -1.76 -12.54 42.27
CA ILE A 579 -2.10 -11.31 41.55
C ILE A 579 -2.60 -11.70 40.15
N ILE A 580 -3.82 -11.27 39.84
CA ILE A 580 -4.45 -11.36 38.53
C ILE A 580 -4.29 -9.99 37.87
N TYR A 581 -3.99 -9.94 36.57
CA TYR A 581 -4.28 -8.76 35.77
C TYR A 581 -4.92 -9.13 34.43
N PHE A 582 -5.88 -8.31 34.01
CA PHE A 582 -6.71 -8.46 32.82
C PHE A 582 -6.18 -7.63 31.65
N GLU A 583 -6.54 -8.00 30.43
CA GLU A 583 -6.40 -7.13 29.25
C GLU A 583 -7.36 -5.93 29.31
N PRO A 584 -6.92 -4.70 29.05
CA PRO A 584 -7.80 -3.55 28.91
C PRO A 584 -8.32 -3.42 27.47
N THR A 585 -9.59 -3.79 27.24
CA THR A 585 -10.32 -3.32 26.06
C THR A 585 -11.08 -2.04 26.39
N THR A 586 -10.84 -0.97 25.64
CA THR A 586 -11.51 0.32 25.88
C THR A 586 -12.04 0.93 24.58
N ARG A 587 -13.34 0.74 24.33
CA ARG A 587 -14.12 1.68 23.51
C ARG A 587 -14.48 2.88 24.38
N TRP A 588 -14.40 4.09 23.82
CA TRP A 588 -15.20 5.22 24.30
C TRP A 588 -16.27 5.55 23.25
N ALA A 589 -17.45 5.91 23.74
CA ALA A 589 -18.54 6.41 22.93
C ALA A 589 -19.10 7.68 23.61
N VAL A 590 -19.20 8.76 22.85
CA VAL A 590 -19.93 9.97 23.22
C VAL A 590 -20.92 10.22 22.09
N GLY A 591 -22.16 10.56 22.40
CA GLY A 591 -23.25 10.53 21.42
C GLY A 591 -24.15 11.76 21.44
N LYS A 592 -24.78 11.99 20.27
CA LYS A 592 -25.94 12.86 20.01
C LYS A 592 -25.83 14.34 20.42
N CYS A 593 -25.97 15.21 19.41
CA CYS A 593 -27.14 16.10 19.38
C CYS A 593 -27.45 16.66 17.97
N LEU A 594 -28.66 17.22 17.86
CA LEU A 594 -29.19 18.06 16.79
C LEU A 594 -29.41 17.44 15.38
N ALA A 595 -30.70 17.26 15.08
CA ALA A 595 -31.28 17.39 13.75
C ALA A 595 -32.43 18.43 13.82
N THR A 596 -32.99 18.82 12.67
CA THR A 596 -33.90 19.97 12.42
C THR A 596 -33.19 21.33 12.28
N GLY A 597 -33.54 22.18 11.29
CA GLY A 597 -34.35 21.90 10.09
C GLY A 597 -34.73 23.14 9.24
N ARG A 598 -34.84 22.92 7.90
CA ARG A 598 -35.47 23.75 6.84
C ARG A 598 -34.97 25.21 6.63
N LEU A 599 -34.68 25.56 5.36
CA LEU A 599 -35.40 26.61 4.62
C LEU A 599 -35.09 26.56 3.09
N PHE A 600 -36.00 27.12 2.29
CA PHE A 600 -35.98 27.26 0.81
C PHE A 600 -34.73 28.03 0.32
N GLY A 601 -34.23 28.01 -0.93
CA GLY A 601 -34.66 27.59 -2.29
C GLY A 601 -33.48 27.88 -3.25
N SER A 602 -33.50 27.81 -4.60
CA SER A 602 -34.55 27.68 -5.62
C SER A 602 -33.99 27.05 -6.94
N TRP A 603 -34.87 26.71 -7.89
CA TRP A 603 -34.58 26.15 -9.24
C TRP A 603 -34.36 27.27 -10.30
N PRO A 604 -33.74 27.05 -11.49
CA PRO A 604 -34.23 26.20 -12.61
C PRO A 604 -33.22 25.10 -13.05
N ASP A 605 -33.56 24.01 -13.76
CA ASP A 605 -34.53 23.71 -14.86
C ASP A 605 -34.04 24.05 -16.28
N LEU A 606 -34.54 23.30 -17.28
CA LEU A 606 -34.04 23.01 -18.66
C LEU A 606 -33.21 21.70 -18.76
N GLY A 607 -33.54 20.73 -19.61
CA GLY A 607 -34.75 20.58 -20.44
C GLY A 607 -34.61 19.48 -21.51
N HIS A 608 -35.41 18.41 -21.43
CA HIS A 608 -35.42 17.35 -22.46
C HIS A 608 -36.12 17.80 -23.75
N ARG A 609 -35.49 17.56 -24.91
CA ARG A 609 -36.17 17.28 -26.19
C ARG A 609 -35.29 16.51 -27.17
N SER A 610 -35.93 15.85 -28.13
CA SER A 610 -35.35 14.79 -28.96
C SER A 610 -35.50 15.05 -30.46
N SER A 611 -34.44 14.83 -31.25
CA SER A 611 -34.53 14.47 -32.68
C SER A 611 -33.15 14.13 -33.29
N GLY A 612 -33.05 13.01 -34.01
CA GLY A 612 -32.01 12.83 -35.05
C GLY A 612 -32.39 13.55 -36.37
N PRO A 613 -31.61 13.42 -37.48
CA PRO A 613 -31.34 12.10 -38.07
C PRO A 613 -30.00 11.88 -38.83
N ARG A 614 -29.68 10.59 -39.05
CA ARG A 614 -28.98 9.95 -40.20
C ARG A 614 -28.03 10.77 -41.13
N SER A 615 -26.75 10.37 -41.14
CA SER A 615 -25.91 10.22 -42.35
C SER A 615 -24.83 9.16 -42.10
N ARG A 616 -24.95 7.93 -42.64
CA ARG A 616 -24.28 7.41 -43.86
C ARG A 616 -22.74 7.38 -43.83
N ARG A 617 -22.16 6.17 -43.82
CA ARG A 617 -20.78 5.88 -44.30
C ARG A 617 -20.68 6.18 -45.81
N PRO A 618 -19.45 6.30 -46.35
CA PRO A 618 -18.95 5.17 -47.14
C PRO A 618 -17.47 4.81 -46.92
N GLU A 619 -17.20 3.50 -46.94
CA GLU A 619 -15.99 2.82 -47.47
C GLU A 619 -16.40 2.16 -48.80
N PRO A 620 -15.53 1.50 -49.61
CA PRO A 620 -14.06 1.33 -49.54
C PRO A 620 -13.40 2.12 -50.73
N THR A 621 -12.26 1.85 -51.40
CA THR A 621 -11.34 0.70 -51.59
C THR A 621 -9.83 1.13 -51.49
N PRO A 622 -8.79 0.64 -52.23
CA PRO A 622 -7.55 0.23 -51.55
C PRO A 622 -6.24 0.92 -52.00
N GLY A 623 -5.16 0.71 -51.24
CA GLY A 623 -3.77 1.06 -51.56
C GLY A 623 -2.81 0.36 -50.62
#